data_AF-A0A453TA93-F1
#
_entry.id   AF-A0A453TA93-F1
#
_cell.length_a   1.000
_cell.length_b   1.000
_cell.length_c   1.000
_cell.angle_alpha   90.00
_cell.angle_beta   90.00
_cell.angle_gamma   90.00
#
_symmetry.space_group_name_H-M   'P 1'
#
loop_
_entity.id
_entity.type
_entity.pdbx_description
1 polymer ?
#
loop_
_entity_poly.entity_id
_entity_poly.type
_entity_poly.pdbx_seq_one_letter_code
_entity_poly.pdbx_strand_id
1 'polypeptide(L)'
;REAYRQFFLDAMVAVEDLQYVASKHTESGCLLKCFCGSFSDILESTAIFSDLPERFQPKNGPGVLIDLSGDMRWCSFATSLIRLINKCLTDGTLHVEGIVTMPFVSAACSILCYGDESLHKVCFDFARIVATVMTVEILPTETIIRSITSILSQDVNELSSIRDPDYDLSMGACLNALHSLCPGYIVESTAADIVNVFTRAVQISRSSELQAAMCNAYMRIVEVCPPQVWKPEILLKLLYLPKPYDKVTECIRLVVDKFGQSLVSVDASDDRGSFQEKSEVFELPKVGQKRVAQNQENTLYKRQKMSESRSTIGSFMAKFSPAGIGHELAKDYAYDLQLSLNSRIKFLSPDNHNAYPLEPDIAIQVLSLLSLSFCVNPKTSLFISISKQVLSWIPWICKQVGRNHDKAA
;
A
#
# COMPACT_ATOMS: atom_id res chain seq x y z
N ARG A 1 23.35 24.88 21.30
CA ARG A 1 21.91 24.89 20.96
C ARG A 1 21.67 25.71 19.70
N GLU A 2 22.05 26.99 19.65
CA GLU A 2 21.81 27.84 18.48
C GLU A 2 22.51 27.36 17.21
N ALA A 3 23.80 27.03 17.28
CA ALA A 3 24.53 26.43 16.16
C ALA A 3 23.88 25.14 15.60
N TYR A 4 23.24 24.34 16.47
CA TYR A 4 22.53 23.13 16.04
C TYR A 4 21.24 23.47 15.29
N ARG A 5 20.49 24.48 15.75
CA ARG A 5 19.28 24.96 15.06
C ARG A 5 19.64 25.60 13.72
N GLN A 6 20.71 26.41 13.69
CA GLN A 6 21.18 27.05 12.46
C GLN A 6 21.65 26.01 11.43
N PHE A 7 22.38 24.98 11.87
CA PHE A 7 22.74 23.85 11.02
C PHE A 7 21.52 23.16 10.42
N PHE A 8 20.50 22.92 11.25
CA PHE A 8 19.27 22.27 10.81
C PHE A 8 18.51 23.13 9.80
N LEU A 9 18.39 24.45 10.04
CA LEU A 9 17.77 25.40 9.10
C LEU A 9 18.47 25.38 7.75
N ASP A 10 19.80 25.42 7.73
CA ASP A 10 20.54 25.38 6.48
C ASP A 10 20.41 24.02 5.77
N ALA A 11 20.37 22.92 6.53
CA ALA A 11 20.17 21.58 5.98
C ALA A 11 18.79 21.45 5.32
N MET A 12 17.75 22.05 5.91
CA MET A 12 16.41 22.10 5.32
C MET A 12 16.41 22.83 3.98
N VAL A 13 17.01 24.02 3.93
CA VAL A 13 17.13 24.81 2.69
C VAL A 13 17.90 24.04 1.63
N ALA A 14 18.99 23.36 2.01
CA ALA A 14 19.76 22.53 1.09
C ALA A 14 18.94 21.36 0.52
N VAL A 15 18.01 20.77 1.29
CA VAL A 15 17.09 19.74 0.77
C VAL A 15 16.07 20.33 -0.20
N GLU A 16 15.56 21.53 0.06
CA GLU A 16 14.67 22.25 -0.87
C GLU A 16 15.38 22.53 -2.21
N ASP A 17 16.63 23.00 -2.16
CA ASP A 17 17.43 23.22 -3.36
C ASP A 17 17.74 21.90 -4.10
N LEU A 18 18.00 20.82 -3.37
CA LEU A 18 18.23 19.50 -3.97
C LEU A 18 17.00 18.96 -4.70
N GLN A 19 15.79 19.26 -4.23
CA GLN A 19 14.57 18.90 -4.94
C GLN A 19 14.51 19.60 -6.31
N TYR A 20 14.92 20.87 -6.38
CA TYR A 20 15.03 21.59 -7.64
C TYR A 20 16.07 20.93 -8.57
N VAL A 21 17.26 20.61 -8.04
CA VAL A 21 18.32 19.93 -8.81
C VAL A 21 17.83 18.58 -9.35
N ALA A 22 17.17 17.77 -8.51
CA ALA A 22 16.61 16.48 -8.89
C ALA A 22 15.57 16.61 -10.02
N SER A 23 14.77 17.67 -10.03
CA SER A 23 13.79 17.93 -11.09
C SER A 23 14.41 18.35 -12.43
N LYS A 24 15.66 18.82 -12.43
CA LYS A 24 16.38 19.41 -13.57
C LYS A 24 17.47 18.51 -14.14
N HIS A 25 17.47 17.23 -13.77
CA HIS A 25 18.63 16.31 -13.80
C HIS A 25 19.24 15.96 -15.18
N THR A 26 18.98 16.77 -16.21
CA THR A 26 19.62 16.75 -17.53
C THR A 26 20.68 17.85 -17.74
N GLU A 27 20.84 18.80 -16.81
CA GLU A 27 21.81 19.90 -16.97
C GLU A 27 23.18 19.54 -16.37
N SER A 28 24.20 19.47 -17.24
CA SER A 28 25.58 19.23 -16.82
C SER A 28 26.18 20.45 -16.10
N GLY A 29 26.55 20.27 -14.83
CA GLY A 29 27.30 21.26 -14.05
C GLY A 29 26.46 21.99 -13.00
N CYS A 30 26.20 21.35 -11.86
CA CYS A 30 25.45 21.95 -10.76
C CYS A 30 26.33 22.13 -9.52
N LEU A 31 26.58 23.37 -9.13
CA LEU A 31 27.21 23.72 -7.85
C LEU A 31 26.14 24.23 -6.90
N LEU A 32 25.95 23.53 -5.79
CA LEU A 32 25.01 23.92 -4.74
C LEU A 32 25.73 24.71 -3.66
N LYS A 33 25.25 25.91 -3.34
CA LYS A 33 25.72 26.68 -2.18
C LYS A 33 24.83 26.36 -0.98
N CYS A 34 25.39 25.75 0.06
CA CYS A 34 24.65 25.34 1.26
C CYS A 34 25.36 25.77 2.55
N PHE A 35 24.69 25.61 3.70
CA PHE A 35 25.23 25.92 5.04
C PHE A 35 25.64 27.38 5.24
N CYS A 36 24.93 28.33 4.61
CA CYS A 36 25.29 29.73 4.66
C CYS A 36 25.26 30.30 6.08
N GLY A 37 24.18 30.06 6.85
CA GLY A 37 24.05 30.59 8.21
C GLY A 37 25.05 29.96 9.18
N SER A 38 25.25 28.66 9.09
CA SER A 38 26.17 27.87 9.91
C SER A 38 27.62 28.33 9.76
N PHE A 39 27.96 28.87 8.59
CA PHE A 39 29.29 29.37 8.27
C PHE A 39 29.39 30.91 8.38
N SER A 40 28.30 31.60 8.68
CA SER A 40 28.27 33.08 8.76
C SER A 40 29.17 33.59 9.89
N ASP A 41 29.08 32.99 11.09
CA ASP A 41 29.87 33.41 12.25
C ASP A 41 31.32 32.89 12.23
N ILE A 42 31.60 31.87 11.41
CA ILE A 42 32.92 31.21 11.40
C ILE A 42 33.90 31.91 10.45
N LEU A 43 33.41 32.61 9.42
CA LEU A 43 34.26 33.37 8.49
C LEU A 43 34.93 34.59 9.12
N GLU A 44 34.47 35.05 10.28
CA GLU A 44 35.17 36.06 11.09
C GLU A 44 36.39 35.46 11.85
N SER A 45 36.43 34.13 12.00
CA SER A 45 37.56 33.38 12.56
C SER A 45 38.39 32.75 11.45
N THR A 46 39.39 33.49 10.96
CA THR A 46 40.28 33.10 9.86
C THR A 46 41.04 31.77 10.06
N ALA A 47 41.03 31.21 11.28
CA ALA A 47 41.84 30.04 11.63
C ALA A 47 41.19 28.67 11.34
N ILE A 48 39.88 28.59 11.11
CA ILE A 48 39.17 27.30 10.99
C ILE A 48 38.95 26.88 9.53
N PHE A 49 38.96 27.83 8.58
CA PHE A 49 38.67 27.57 7.15
C PHE A 49 39.83 27.84 6.18
N SER A 50 41.01 28.20 6.66
CA SER A 50 42.23 28.19 5.83
C SER A 50 42.51 26.81 5.19
N ASP A 51 41.85 25.76 5.67
CA ASP A 51 42.00 24.38 5.17
C ASP A 51 40.94 23.97 4.13
N LEU A 52 39.88 24.77 3.89
CA LEU A 52 38.88 24.41 2.87
C LEU A 52 39.42 24.78 1.48
N PRO A 53 39.58 23.83 0.54
CA PRO A 53 40.09 24.14 -0.80
C PRO A 53 39.27 25.26 -1.48
N GLU A 54 39.95 26.17 -2.19
CA GLU A 54 39.33 27.34 -2.85
C GLU A 54 38.11 26.97 -3.71
N ARG A 55 38.12 25.79 -4.35
CA ARG A 55 37.02 25.30 -5.19
C ARG A 55 35.68 25.12 -4.45
N PHE A 56 35.72 24.97 -3.12
CA PHE A 56 34.52 24.80 -2.28
C PHE A 56 34.11 26.08 -1.55
N GLN A 57 34.86 27.19 -1.74
CA GLN A 57 34.55 28.47 -1.14
C GLN A 57 33.63 29.30 -2.06
N PRO A 58 32.47 29.78 -1.59
CA PRO A 58 31.60 30.61 -2.39
C PRO A 58 32.20 32.01 -2.61
N LYS A 59 32.15 32.51 -3.84
CA LYS A 59 32.59 33.89 -4.16
C LYS A 59 31.70 34.97 -3.54
N ASN A 60 30.45 34.64 -3.25
CA ASN A 60 29.40 35.57 -2.86
C ASN A 60 29.01 35.40 -1.37
N GLY A 61 29.99 35.37 -0.47
CA GLY A 61 29.76 35.32 0.98
C GLY A 61 29.72 33.90 1.58
N PRO A 62 29.19 33.74 2.81
CA PRO A 62 29.39 32.54 3.64
C PRO A 62 28.68 31.29 3.09
N GLY A 63 29.19 30.11 3.45
CA GLY A 63 28.67 28.80 3.08
C GLY A 63 29.73 27.89 2.46
N VAL A 64 29.28 26.75 1.94
CA VAL A 64 30.10 25.77 1.22
C VAL A 64 29.49 25.51 -0.15
N LEU A 65 30.34 25.48 -1.19
CA LEU A 65 29.96 25.00 -2.50
C LEU A 65 30.13 23.48 -2.57
N ILE A 66 29.08 22.78 -2.97
CA ILE A 66 29.10 21.34 -3.20
C ILE A 66 28.96 21.10 -4.70
N ASP A 67 29.93 20.40 -5.25
CA ASP A 67 29.92 19.98 -6.64
C ASP A 67 29.05 18.74 -6.83
N LEU A 68 27.86 18.96 -7.39
CA LEU A 68 26.92 17.91 -7.76
C LEU A 68 27.11 17.49 -9.23
N SER A 69 28.16 17.97 -9.90
CA SER A 69 28.50 17.60 -11.26
C SER A 69 28.99 16.16 -11.32
N GLY A 70 28.31 15.34 -12.11
CA GLY A 70 28.61 13.91 -12.25
C GLY A 70 27.36 13.06 -12.06
N ASP A 71 27.43 11.84 -12.57
CA ASP A 71 26.29 10.93 -12.54
C ASP A 71 25.85 10.65 -11.10
N MET A 72 24.57 10.94 -10.80
CA MET A 72 23.92 10.68 -9.51
C MET A 72 24.60 11.22 -8.23
N ARG A 73 25.56 12.16 -8.33
CA ARG A 73 26.22 12.73 -7.13
C ARG A 73 25.26 13.45 -6.19
N TRP A 74 24.28 14.16 -6.75
CA TRP A 74 23.22 14.78 -5.96
C TRP A 74 22.42 13.75 -5.16
N CYS A 75 22.19 12.55 -5.71
CA CYS A 75 21.45 11.48 -5.04
C CYS A 75 22.22 11.04 -3.78
N SER A 76 23.52 10.78 -3.91
CA SER A 76 24.38 10.42 -2.77
C SER A 76 24.44 11.51 -1.70
N PHE A 77 24.51 12.78 -2.12
CA PHE A 77 24.51 13.91 -1.20
C PHE A 77 23.15 14.07 -0.49
N ALA A 78 22.04 14.01 -1.23
CA ALA A 78 20.69 14.04 -0.69
C ALA A 78 20.46 12.90 0.32
N THR A 79 20.89 11.68 -0.02
CA THR A 79 20.80 10.52 0.87
C THR A 79 21.52 10.77 2.19
N SER A 80 22.73 11.33 2.14
CA SER A 80 23.53 11.61 3.34
C SER A 80 22.94 12.74 4.17
N LEU A 81 22.44 13.80 3.52
CA LEU A 81 21.84 14.95 4.17
C LEU A 81 20.52 14.59 4.86
N ILE A 82 19.62 13.88 4.17
CA ILE A 82 18.35 13.41 4.74
C ILE A 82 18.61 12.44 5.89
N ARG A 83 19.59 11.53 5.77
CA ARG A 83 19.98 10.64 6.87
C ARG A 83 20.46 11.41 8.11
N LEU A 84 21.22 12.48 7.91
CA LEU A 84 21.68 13.33 9.00
C LEU A 84 20.50 14.08 9.65
N ILE A 85 19.57 14.60 8.84
CA ILE A 85 18.34 15.23 9.31
C ILE A 85 17.48 14.23 10.11
N ASN A 86 17.33 13.00 9.64
CA ASN A 86 16.61 11.94 10.37
C ASN A 86 17.21 11.75 11.76
N LYS A 87 18.54 11.68 11.86
CA LYS A 87 19.22 11.58 13.15
C LYS A 87 19.00 12.82 14.02
N CYS A 88 18.99 14.01 13.42
CA CYS A 88 18.69 15.25 14.15
C CYS A 88 17.25 15.28 14.68
N LEU A 89 16.29 14.78 13.89
CA LEU A 89 14.90 14.68 14.29
C LEU A 89 14.66 13.63 15.37
N THR A 90 15.39 12.51 15.38
CA THR A 90 15.25 11.47 16.41
C THR A 90 15.97 11.81 17.71
N ASP A 91 17.20 12.31 17.63
CA ASP A 91 18.05 12.50 18.81
C ASP A 91 17.88 13.91 19.41
N GLY A 92 17.40 14.86 18.61
CA GLY A 92 17.37 16.29 18.92
C GLY A 92 16.01 16.95 18.77
N THR A 93 14.91 16.18 18.70
CA THR A 93 13.54 16.66 18.37
C THR A 93 13.18 17.97 19.07
N LEU A 94 13.38 18.06 20.39
CA LEU A 94 13.05 19.23 21.22
C LEU A 94 13.71 20.54 20.77
N HIS A 95 14.78 20.48 19.98
CA HIS A 95 15.50 21.65 19.48
C HIS A 95 15.01 22.11 18.10
N VAL A 96 14.42 21.20 17.32
CA VAL A 96 14.16 21.41 15.90
C VAL A 96 12.69 21.27 15.51
N GLU A 97 11.83 20.72 16.36
CA GLU A 97 10.42 20.50 16.05
C GLU A 97 9.71 21.79 15.60
N GLY A 98 9.88 22.89 16.33
CA GLY A 98 9.25 24.18 16.02
C GLY A 98 9.83 24.94 14.82
N ILE A 99 10.86 24.41 14.15
CA ILE A 99 11.45 25.04 12.94
C ILE A 99 11.21 24.22 11.67
N VAL A 100 10.70 22.99 11.76
CA VAL A 100 10.38 22.19 10.56
C VAL A 100 9.22 22.84 9.81
N THR A 101 9.42 23.08 8.52
CA THR A 101 8.44 23.75 7.65
C THR A 101 7.81 22.78 6.64
N MET A 102 6.60 23.11 6.20
CA MET A 102 5.89 22.40 5.13
C MET A 102 6.68 22.28 3.81
N PRO A 103 7.32 23.35 3.28
CA PRO A 103 8.07 23.26 2.03
C PRO A 103 9.23 22.27 2.13
N PHE A 104 9.97 22.27 3.24
CA PHE A 104 11.05 21.33 3.51
C PHE A 104 10.56 19.88 3.53
N VAL A 105 9.50 19.60 4.29
CA VAL A 105 8.93 18.24 4.36
C VAL A 105 8.45 17.79 2.99
N SER A 106 7.76 18.67 2.26
CA SER A 106 7.31 18.39 0.90
C SER A 106 8.49 18.12 -0.05
N ALA A 107 9.58 18.89 0.04
CA ALA A 107 10.77 18.71 -0.77
C ALA A 107 11.44 17.36 -0.48
N ALA A 108 11.68 17.05 0.80
CA ALA A 108 12.29 15.79 1.24
C ALA A 108 11.49 14.56 0.77
N CYS A 109 10.15 14.64 0.82
CA CYS A 109 9.27 13.58 0.35
C CYS A 109 9.16 13.52 -1.19
N SER A 110 9.25 14.65 -1.89
CA SER A 110 9.18 14.69 -3.37
C SER A 110 10.45 14.17 -4.04
N ILE A 111 11.60 14.29 -3.37
CA ILE A 111 12.88 13.73 -3.84
C ILE A 111 12.80 12.21 -4.06
N LEU A 112 11.89 11.52 -3.36
CA LEU A 112 11.62 10.10 -3.55
C LEU A 112 11.26 9.75 -5.00
N CYS A 113 10.70 10.67 -5.78
CA CYS A 113 10.34 10.42 -7.18
C CYS A 113 11.55 10.39 -8.14
N TYR A 114 12.73 10.79 -7.69
CA TYR A 114 13.94 10.92 -8.52
C TYR A 114 15.10 10.05 -8.03
N GLY A 115 14.95 9.43 -6.86
CA GLY A 115 16.02 8.76 -6.14
C GLY A 115 16.31 7.34 -6.59
N ASP A 116 17.45 6.83 -6.11
CA ASP A 116 17.73 5.40 -6.13
C ASP A 116 17.20 4.70 -4.87
N GLU A 117 17.48 3.40 -4.76
CA GLU A 117 17.14 2.58 -3.59
C GLU A 117 17.53 3.21 -2.25
N SER A 118 18.75 3.76 -2.17
CA SER A 118 19.31 4.29 -0.94
C SER A 118 18.60 5.57 -0.51
N LEU A 119 18.24 6.41 -1.48
CA LEU A 119 17.51 7.65 -1.26
C LEU A 119 16.06 7.36 -0.84
N HIS A 120 15.41 6.41 -1.50
CA HIS A 120 14.08 5.95 -1.12
C HIS A 120 14.02 5.50 0.34
N LYS A 121 14.95 4.64 0.79
CA LYS A 121 15.01 4.16 2.19
C LYS A 121 15.04 5.33 3.18
N VAL A 122 15.94 6.30 2.98
CA VAL A 122 16.06 7.44 3.92
C VAL A 122 14.87 8.40 3.85
N CYS A 123 14.23 8.56 2.69
CA CYS A 123 12.99 9.34 2.54
C CYS A 123 11.80 8.66 3.22
N PHE A 124 11.69 7.32 3.15
CA PHE A 124 10.67 6.57 3.89
C PHE A 124 10.88 6.69 5.40
N ASP A 125 12.12 6.58 5.88
CA ASP A 125 12.44 6.82 7.28
C ASP A 125 12.13 8.25 7.70
N PHE A 126 12.45 9.23 6.87
CA PHE A 126 12.12 10.63 7.12
C PHE A 126 10.61 10.83 7.29
N ALA A 127 9.80 10.35 6.33
CA ALA A 127 8.35 10.47 6.38
C ALA A 127 7.76 9.78 7.62
N ARG A 128 8.29 8.60 7.97
CA ARG A 128 7.91 7.88 9.20
C ARG A 128 8.23 8.68 10.46
N ILE A 129 9.44 9.22 10.56
CA ILE A 129 9.86 10.03 11.72
C ILE A 129 8.96 11.25 11.85
N VAL A 130 8.78 12.02 10.77
CA VAL A 130 7.91 13.21 10.76
C VAL A 130 6.48 12.86 11.15
N ALA A 131 5.92 11.76 10.62
CA ALA A 131 4.58 11.31 11.00
C ALA A 131 4.43 10.97 12.49
N THR A 132 5.51 10.55 13.16
CA THR A 132 5.49 10.20 14.59
C THR A 132 5.77 11.39 15.51
N VAL A 133 6.61 12.32 15.10
CA VAL A 133 7.07 13.43 15.95
C VAL A 133 6.38 14.77 15.65
N MET A 134 5.63 14.85 14.54
CA MET A 134 4.96 16.08 14.11
C MET A 134 3.47 15.85 13.81
N THR A 135 2.72 16.93 13.68
CA THR A 135 1.31 16.88 13.28
C THR A 135 1.16 16.36 11.86
N VAL A 136 0.22 15.43 11.64
CA VAL A 136 -0.08 14.75 10.37
C VAL A 136 -0.34 15.73 9.20
N GLU A 137 -0.79 16.95 9.49
CA GLU A 137 -1.11 17.96 8.47
C GLU A 137 0.10 18.40 7.63
N ILE A 138 1.33 18.27 8.14
CA ILE A 138 2.53 18.74 7.43
C ILE A 138 2.96 17.81 6.29
N LEU A 139 2.59 16.54 6.40
CA LEU A 139 3.14 15.50 5.56
C LEU A 139 2.25 15.27 4.34
N PRO A 140 2.81 15.19 3.11
CA PRO A 140 2.06 14.88 1.89
C PRO A 140 1.70 13.38 1.85
N THR A 141 0.93 12.94 2.83
CA THR A 141 0.67 11.54 3.17
C THR A 141 0.06 10.78 2.00
N GLU A 142 -0.94 11.37 1.35
CA GLU A 142 -1.62 10.79 0.20
C GLU A 142 -0.64 10.54 -0.97
N THR A 143 0.24 11.51 -1.26
CA THR A 143 1.26 11.40 -2.30
C THR A 143 2.27 10.30 -1.99
N ILE A 144 2.73 10.21 -0.73
CA ILE A 144 3.70 9.18 -0.33
C ILE A 144 3.08 7.78 -0.43
N ILE A 145 1.83 7.61 0.02
CA ILE A 145 1.11 6.33 -0.10
C ILE A 145 1.00 5.93 -1.58
N ARG A 146 0.67 6.87 -2.49
CA ARG A 146 0.62 6.58 -3.94
C ARG A 146 1.97 6.23 -4.54
N SER A 147 3.06 6.87 -4.08
CA SER A 147 4.41 6.49 -4.48
C SER A 147 4.75 5.06 -4.03
N ILE A 148 4.39 4.69 -2.79
CA ILE A 148 4.56 3.31 -2.29
C ILE A 148 3.78 2.32 -3.15
N THR A 149 2.50 2.57 -3.42
CA THR A 149 1.68 1.66 -4.25
C THR A 149 2.19 1.59 -5.70
N SER A 150 2.71 2.70 -6.24
CA SER A 150 3.37 2.72 -7.56
C SER A 150 4.59 1.79 -7.59
N ILE A 151 5.48 1.88 -6.61
CA ILE A 151 6.66 1.00 -6.47
C ILE A 151 6.24 -0.46 -6.31
N LEU A 152 5.18 -0.73 -5.55
CA LEU A 152 4.65 -2.09 -5.36
C LEU A 152 4.00 -2.66 -6.63
N SER A 153 3.53 -1.80 -7.54
CA SER A 153 2.85 -2.20 -8.78
C SER A 153 3.82 -2.61 -9.91
N GLN A 154 5.06 -2.13 -9.89
CA GLN A 154 6.08 -2.37 -10.93
C GLN A 154 6.57 -3.83 -10.95
N ASP A 155 6.86 -4.38 -12.13
CA ASP A 155 7.18 -5.79 -12.33
C ASP A 155 8.48 -6.27 -11.66
N VAL A 156 8.45 -7.48 -11.09
CA VAL A 156 9.55 -8.04 -10.26
C VAL A 156 10.85 -8.11 -11.05
N ASN A 157 10.76 -8.36 -12.36
CA ASN A 157 11.93 -8.51 -13.22
C ASN A 157 12.67 -7.19 -13.48
N GLU A 158 12.01 -6.04 -13.31
CA GLU A 158 12.64 -4.72 -13.48
C GLU A 158 13.22 -4.18 -12.16
N LEU A 159 12.70 -4.61 -11.01
CA LEU A 159 13.06 -4.11 -9.67
C LEU A 159 13.78 -5.12 -8.76
N SER A 160 13.99 -6.37 -9.16
CA SER A 160 14.62 -7.38 -8.29
C SER A 160 16.05 -7.03 -7.87
N SER A 161 16.71 -6.08 -8.56
CA SER A 161 18.00 -5.52 -8.17
C SER A 161 17.91 -4.39 -7.13
N ILE A 162 16.72 -3.78 -6.95
CA ILE A 162 16.48 -2.57 -6.14
C ILE A 162 15.71 -2.89 -4.84
N ARG A 163 14.94 -3.99 -4.78
CA ARG A 163 14.10 -4.31 -3.62
C ARG A 163 14.66 -5.46 -2.79
N ASP A 164 15.50 -5.11 -1.83
CA ASP A 164 15.94 -6.03 -0.78
C ASP A 164 14.95 -6.06 0.42
N PRO A 165 15.09 -7.01 1.36
CA PRO A 165 14.22 -7.07 2.54
C PRO A 165 14.25 -5.80 3.41
N ASP A 166 15.39 -5.10 3.46
CA ASP A 166 15.56 -3.87 4.25
C ASP A 166 14.82 -2.68 3.62
N TYR A 167 14.74 -2.65 2.29
CA TYR A 167 13.95 -1.72 1.50
C TYR A 167 12.47 -1.89 1.81
N ASP A 168 12.00 -3.13 1.72
CA ASP A 168 10.61 -3.46 2.03
C ASP A 168 10.29 -3.17 3.50
N LEU A 169 11.24 -3.39 4.44
CA LEU A 169 11.09 -2.99 5.84
C LEU A 169 10.87 -1.48 5.99
N SER A 170 11.73 -0.67 5.38
CA SER A 170 11.64 0.80 5.46
C SER A 170 10.33 1.32 4.85
N MET A 171 9.95 0.77 3.69
CA MET A 171 8.70 1.09 3.00
C MET A 171 7.47 0.67 3.80
N GLY A 172 7.49 -0.54 4.37
CA GLY A 172 6.41 -1.07 5.21
C GLY A 172 6.20 -0.26 6.48
N ALA A 173 7.28 0.05 7.19
CA ALA A 173 7.23 0.87 8.41
C ALA A 173 6.70 2.28 8.13
N CYS A 174 7.10 2.88 6.99
CA CYS A 174 6.55 4.15 6.53
C CYS A 174 5.06 4.04 6.22
N LEU A 175 4.63 3.10 5.39
CA LEU A 175 3.22 2.89 5.06
C LEU A 175 2.37 2.70 6.33
N ASN A 176 2.84 1.89 7.28
CA ASN A 176 2.11 1.64 8.52
C ASN A 176 1.93 2.91 9.35
N ALA A 177 2.99 3.73 9.51
CA ALA A 177 2.90 5.00 10.24
C ALA A 177 1.93 5.98 9.56
N LEU A 178 2.06 6.15 8.24
CA LEU A 178 1.26 7.06 7.44
C LEU A 178 -0.22 6.66 7.41
N HIS A 179 -0.48 5.42 7.01
CA HIS A 179 -1.83 4.91 6.80
C HIS A 179 -2.54 4.58 8.12
N SER A 180 -1.87 4.52 9.27
CA SER A 180 -2.56 4.37 10.57
C SER A 180 -3.01 5.70 11.16
N LEU A 181 -2.31 6.79 10.85
CA LEU A 181 -2.55 8.11 11.43
C LEU A 181 -3.35 9.05 10.51
N CYS A 182 -3.41 8.78 9.20
CA CYS A 182 -4.07 9.67 8.26
C CYS A 182 -5.59 9.78 8.50
N PRO A 183 -6.25 10.89 8.13
CA PRO A 183 -7.70 11.02 8.17
C PRO A 183 -8.43 10.05 7.23
N GLY A 184 -9.70 9.77 7.51
CA GLY A 184 -10.51 8.83 6.72
C GLY A 184 -10.61 9.17 5.23
N TYR A 185 -10.67 10.46 4.87
CA TYR A 185 -10.71 10.86 3.45
C TYR A 185 -9.43 10.48 2.68
N ILE A 186 -8.27 10.42 3.36
CA ILE A 186 -7.02 9.94 2.75
C ILE A 186 -7.13 8.43 2.52
N VAL A 187 -7.58 7.68 3.53
CA VAL A 187 -7.83 6.23 3.43
C VAL A 187 -8.72 5.93 2.23
N GLU A 188 -9.86 6.62 2.10
CA GLU A 188 -10.78 6.49 0.98
C GLU A 188 -10.12 6.78 -0.37
N SER A 189 -9.36 7.88 -0.46
CA SER A 189 -8.68 8.31 -1.70
C SER A 189 -7.57 7.38 -2.19
N THR A 190 -6.96 6.60 -1.28
CA THR A 190 -5.86 5.66 -1.58
C THR A 190 -6.27 4.19 -1.54
N ALA A 191 -7.51 3.89 -1.15
CA ALA A 191 -7.96 2.53 -0.91
C ALA A 191 -7.84 1.64 -2.15
N ALA A 192 -8.26 2.14 -3.32
CA ALA A 192 -8.17 1.39 -4.56
C ALA A 192 -6.71 1.04 -4.92
N ASP A 193 -5.79 1.99 -4.74
CA ASP A 193 -4.36 1.80 -5.04
C ASP A 193 -3.76 0.70 -4.16
N ILE A 194 -4.05 0.72 -2.86
CA ILE A 194 -3.57 -0.27 -1.88
C ILE A 194 -4.16 -1.65 -2.17
N VAL A 195 -5.48 -1.72 -2.36
CA VAL A 195 -6.20 -2.98 -2.63
C VAL A 195 -5.69 -3.65 -3.91
N ASN A 196 -5.38 -2.87 -4.95
CA ASN A 196 -4.89 -3.40 -6.22
C ASN A 196 -3.51 -4.06 -6.11
N VAL A 197 -2.63 -3.55 -5.25
CA VAL A 197 -1.27 -4.10 -5.06
C VAL A 197 -1.19 -5.12 -3.91
N PHE A 198 -2.24 -5.25 -3.11
CA PHE A 198 -2.25 -6.02 -1.86
C PHE A 198 -1.76 -7.46 -2.00
N THR A 199 -2.40 -8.27 -2.86
CA THR A 199 -2.03 -9.69 -3.02
C THR A 199 -0.57 -9.83 -3.41
N ARG A 200 -0.15 -9.02 -4.38
CA ARG A 200 1.21 -9.04 -4.91
C ARG A 200 2.24 -8.66 -3.84
N ALA A 201 2.00 -7.56 -3.13
CA ALA A 201 2.90 -7.07 -2.09
C ALA A 201 3.08 -8.09 -0.95
N VAL A 202 1.99 -8.69 -0.49
CA VAL A 202 2.02 -9.70 0.59
C VAL A 202 2.73 -10.99 0.13
N GLN A 203 2.50 -11.43 -1.11
CA GLN A 203 3.07 -12.67 -1.64
C GLN A 203 4.57 -12.58 -1.92
N ILE A 204 5.02 -11.45 -2.47
CA ILE A 204 6.38 -11.33 -3.02
C ILE A 204 7.36 -10.82 -1.97
N SER A 205 6.90 -9.96 -1.04
CA SER A 205 7.78 -9.37 -0.05
C SER A 205 8.33 -10.43 0.91
N ARG A 206 9.62 -10.30 1.23
CA ARG A 206 10.30 -11.06 2.29
C ARG A 206 10.28 -10.34 3.64
N SER A 207 9.74 -9.12 3.69
CA SER A 207 9.66 -8.32 4.91
C SER A 207 8.32 -8.55 5.61
N SER A 208 8.38 -9.07 6.83
CA SER A 208 7.19 -9.20 7.68
C SER A 208 6.56 -7.85 8.01
N GLU A 209 7.35 -6.78 8.02
CA GLU A 209 6.89 -5.42 8.30
C GLU A 209 6.01 -4.89 7.16
N LEU A 210 6.43 -5.07 5.90
CA LEU A 210 5.62 -4.69 4.75
C LEU A 210 4.35 -5.53 4.65
N GLN A 211 4.45 -6.85 4.88
CA GLN A 211 3.28 -7.72 4.91
C GLN A 211 2.28 -7.27 5.99
N ALA A 212 2.76 -6.91 7.18
CA ALA A 212 1.92 -6.39 8.27
C ALA A 212 1.28 -5.06 7.90
N ALA A 213 2.05 -4.13 7.35
CA ALA A 213 1.59 -2.82 6.93
C ALA A 213 0.48 -2.91 5.88
N MET A 214 0.64 -3.78 4.88
CA MET A 214 -0.39 -4.03 3.87
C MET A 214 -1.67 -4.58 4.50
N CYS A 215 -1.56 -5.54 5.44
CA CYS A 215 -2.73 -6.08 6.14
C CYS A 215 -3.42 -5.02 7.02
N ASN A 216 -2.66 -4.23 7.78
CA ASN A 216 -3.21 -3.15 8.59
C ASN A 216 -3.92 -2.10 7.72
N ALA A 217 -3.32 -1.74 6.59
CA ALA A 217 -3.93 -0.81 5.64
C ALA A 217 -5.24 -1.36 5.07
N TYR A 218 -5.25 -2.64 4.67
CA TYR A 218 -6.46 -3.31 4.22
C TYR A 218 -7.55 -3.35 5.30
N MET A 219 -7.21 -3.69 6.54
CA MET A 219 -8.17 -3.69 7.65
C MET A 219 -8.78 -2.30 7.86
N ARG A 220 -7.95 -1.25 7.86
CA ARG A 220 -8.44 0.12 7.98
C ARG A 220 -9.34 0.54 6.81
N ILE A 221 -9.03 0.09 5.58
CA ILE A 221 -9.91 0.29 4.42
C ILE A 221 -11.27 -0.40 4.64
N VAL A 222 -11.29 -1.61 5.19
CA VAL A 222 -12.55 -2.30 5.53
C VAL A 222 -13.35 -1.57 6.61
N GLU A 223 -12.67 -0.90 7.54
CA GLU A 223 -13.33 -0.13 8.59
C GLU A 223 -13.92 1.19 8.12
N VAL A 224 -13.22 1.89 7.22
CA VAL A 224 -13.54 3.27 6.79
C VAL A 224 -14.33 3.31 5.48
N CYS A 225 -13.92 2.51 4.48
CA CYS A 225 -14.44 2.58 3.13
C CYS A 225 -15.68 1.70 2.94
N PRO A 226 -16.52 1.98 1.93
CA PRO A 226 -17.69 1.15 1.64
C PRO A 226 -17.30 -0.19 0.97
N PRO A 227 -18.14 -1.24 1.07
CA PRO A 227 -17.79 -2.61 0.65
C PRO A 227 -17.30 -2.77 -0.79
N GLN A 228 -17.73 -1.92 -1.71
CA GLN A 228 -17.37 -1.98 -3.13
C GLN A 228 -15.87 -1.79 -3.38
N VAL A 229 -15.15 -1.20 -2.44
CA VAL A 229 -13.71 -0.95 -2.54
C VAL A 229 -12.87 -2.11 -1.99
N TRP A 230 -13.45 -2.96 -1.14
CA TRP A 230 -12.68 -3.94 -0.35
C TRP A 230 -12.05 -5.04 -1.20
N LYS A 231 -12.70 -5.48 -2.29
CA LYS A 231 -12.25 -6.64 -3.10
C LYS A 231 -11.86 -7.86 -2.25
N PRO A 232 -12.73 -8.37 -1.37
CA PRO A 232 -12.41 -9.45 -0.44
C PRO A 232 -11.99 -10.76 -1.14
N GLU A 233 -12.28 -10.93 -2.43
CA GLU A 233 -11.76 -12.02 -3.26
C GLU A 233 -10.22 -12.07 -3.30
N ILE A 234 -9.53 -10.96 -3.05
CA ILE A 234 -8.05 -10.92 -2.98
C ILE A 234 -7.51 -11.69 -1.77
N LEU A 235 -8.25 -11.74 -0.66
CA LEU A 235 -7.85 -12.50 0.54
C LEU A 235 -7.86 -14.00 0.25
N LEU A 236 -8.79 -14.45 -0.61
CA LEU A 236 -8.90 -15.84 -1.01
C LEU A 236 -7.69 -16.32 -1.80
N LYS A 237 -7.02 -15.42 -2.53
CA LYS A 237 -5.76 -15.75 -3.24
C LYS A 237 -4.59 -15.97 -2.28
N LEU A 238 -4.63 -15.36 -1.10
CA LEU A 238 -3.58 -15.46 -0.08
C LEU A 238 -3.74 -16.68 0.82
N LEU A 239 -4.95 -17.24 0.94
CA LEU A 239 -5.22 -18.43 1.74
C LEU A 239 -4.34 -19.63 1.34
N TYR A 240 -4.09 -19.79 0.04
CA TYR A 240 -3.36 -20.94 -0.51
C TYR A 240 -1.84 -20.81 -0.45
N LEU A 241 -1.31 -19.78 0.24
CA LEU A 241 0.13 -19.66 0.42
C LEU A 241 0.65 -20.75 1.37
N PRO A 242 1.85 -21.31 1.11
CA PRO A 242 2.40 -22.43 1.89
C PRO A 242 2.67 -22.10 3.36
N LYS A 243 2.63 -20.81 3.74
CA LYS A 243 2.57 -20.36 5.12
C LYS A 243 1.50 -19.29 5.22
N PRO A 244 0.35 -19.56 5.87
CA PRO A 244 -0.65 -18.55 6.14
C PRO A 244 -0.01 -17.50 7.05
N TYR A 245 -0.16 -16.24 6.65
CA TYR A 245 0.29 -15.11 7.43
C TYR A 245 -0.80 -14.73 8.42
N ASP A 246 -0.52 -14.76 9.73
CA ASP A 246 -1.53 -14.58 10.79
C ASP A 246 -2.40 -13.32 10.60
N LYS A 247 -1.81 -12.23 10.10
CA LYS A 247 -2.56 -11.00 9.81
C LYS A 247 -3.55 -11.14 8.64
N VAL A 248 -3.32 -12.03 7.68
CA VAL A 248 -4.32 -12.32 6.63
C VAL A 248 -5.55 -12.98 7.25
N THR A 249 -5.36 -13.85 8.26
CA THR A 249 -6.47 -14.41 9.05
C THR A 249 -7.28 -13.32 9.72
N GLU A 250 -6.60 -12.31 10.28
CA GLU A 250 -7.24 -11.14 10.90
C GLU A 250 -8.05 -10.32 9.88
N CYS A 251 -7.49 -10.06 8.69
CA CYS A 251 -8.22 -9.42 7.59
C CYS A 251 -9.49 -10.20 7.21
N ILE A 252 -9.40 -11.53 7.12
CA ILE A 252 -10.55 -12.40 6.79
C ILE A 252 -11.60 -12.31 7.90
N ARG A 253 -11.19 -12.41 9.17
CA ARG A 253 -12.09 -12.28 10.33
C ARG A 253 -12.84 -10.95 10.31
N LEU A 254 -12.13 -9.84 10.08
CA LEU A 254 -12.74 -8.51 10.05
C LEU A 254 -13.76 -8.39 8.92
N VAL A 255 -13.42 -8.84 7.71
CA VAL A 255 -14.32 -8.86 6.56
C VAL A 255 -15.57 -9.70 6.87
N VAL A 256 -15.39 -10.87 7.46
CA VAL A 256 -16.48 -11.78 7.84
C VAL A 256 -17.36 -11.18 8.93
N ASP A 257 -16.80 -10.48 9.92
CA ASP A 257 -17.58 -9.80 10.95
C ASP A 257 -18.46 -8.70 10.35
N LYS A 258 -17.88 -7.86 9.50
CA LYS A 258 -18.60 -6.79 8.77
C LYS A 258 -19.70 -7.35 7.87
N PHE A 259 -19.47 -8.46 7.18
CA PHE A 259 -20.49 -9.12 6.38
C PHE A 259 -21.50 -9.92 7.22
N GLY A 260 -21.08 -10.50 8.34
CA GLY A 260 -21.94 -11.28 9.24
C GLY A 260 -23.08 -10.45 9.81
N GLN A 261 -22.82 -9.17 10.12
CA GLN A 261 -23.86 -8.21 10.51
C GLN A 261 -24.92 -7.98 9.41
N SER A 262 -24.53 -8.08 8.13
CA SER A 262 -25.43 -7.98 6.97
C SER A 262 -26.17 -9.30 6.67
N LEU A 263 -25.46 -10.43 6.76
CA LEU A 263 -25.95 -11.78 6.43
C LEU A 263 -26.93 -12.35 7.46
N VAL A 264 -26.85 -11.95 8.73
CA VAL A 264 -27.82 -12.35 9.77
C VAL A 264 -29.22 -11.77 9.50
N SER A 265 -29.35 -10.74 8.66
CA SER A 265 -30.65 -10.16 8.31
C SER A 265 -31.45 -10.95 7.25
N VAL A 266 -30.83 -11.94 6.59
CA VAL A 266 -31.41 -12.53 5.36
C VAL A 266 -32.16 -13.82 5.58
N ASP A 267 -31.97 -14.58 6.67
CA ASP A 267 -32.71 -15.85 6.83
C ASP A 267 -33.10 -16.21 8.26
N ALA A 268 -34.36 -15.91 8.58
CA ALA A 268 -35.19 -16.75 9.45
C ALA A 268 -36.68 -16.77 9.05
N SER A 269 -37.09 -16.21 7.90
CA SER A 269 -38.53 -16.14 7.58
C SER A 269 -38.92 -15.97 6.11
N ASP A 270 -38.22 -16.57 5.14
CA ASP A 270 -38.81 -16.71 3.81
C ASP A 270 -38.67 -18.14 3.25
N ASP A 271 -39.45 -19.02 3.89
CA ASP A 271 -40.01 -20.19 3.22
C ASP A 271 -40.96 -19.71 2.11
N ARG A 272 -40.44 -19.58 0.88
CA ARG A 272 -41.24 -19.72 -0.35
C ARG A 272 -40.37 -19.81 -1.62
N GLY A 273 -40.34 -21.00 -2.22
CA GLY A 273 -40.61 -21.10 -3.67
C GLY A 273 -39.46 -21.46 -4.61
N SER A 274 -39.42 -22.76 -4.95
CA SER A 274 -39.02 -23.34 -6.24
C SER A 274 -37.60 -23.13 -6.78
N PHE A 275 -36.86 -24.24 -6.72
CA PHE A 275 -35.78 -24.62 -7.63
C PHE A 275 -36.16 -24.36 -9.10
N GLN A 276 -35.29 -23.68 -9.84
CA GLN A 276 -35.20 -23.87 -11.28
C GLN A 276 -33.73 -23.99 -11.68
N GLU A 277 -33.33 -25.24 -11.95
CA GLU A 277 -32.11 -25.60 -12.66
C GLU A 277 -31.98 -24.75 -13.94
N LYS A 278 -30.89 -23.98 -14.04
CA LYS A 278 -30.34 -23.58 -15.34
C LYS A 278 -29.10 -24.42 -15.58
N SER A 279 -29.32 -25.53 -16.27
CA SER A 279 -28.29 -26.29 -16.97
C SER A 279 -27.81 -25.45 -18.16
N GLU A 280 -26.59 -24.94 -18.12
CA GLU A 280 -25.92 -24.39 -19.30
C GLU A 280 -25.24 -25.55 -20.05
N VAL A 281 -25.94 -26.04 -21.07
CA VAL A 281 -25.34 -26.88 -22.12
C VAL A 281 -24.51 -25.97 -23.03
N PHE A 282 -23.21 -26.23 -23.10
CA PHE A 282 -22.30 -25.65 -24.08
C PHE A 282 -22.70 -26.12 -25.49
N GLU A 283 -23.21 -25.22 -26.34
CA GLU A 283 -23.26 -25.43 -27.79
C GLU A 283 -22.17 -24.59 -28.50
N LEU A 284 -21.31 -25.28 -29.24
CA LEU A 284 -20.32 -24.66 -30.14
C LEU A 284 -21.01 -23.92 -31.30
N PRO A 285 -20.41 -22.83 -31.83
CA PRO A 285 -21.02 -22.02 -32.86
C PRO A 285 -20.97 -22.72 -34.22
N LYS A 286 -22.13 -22.97 -34.83
CA LYS A 286 -22.23 -23.34 -36.25
C LYS A 286 -22.33 -22.11 -37.14
N VAL A 287 -21.52 -22.15 -38.18
CA VAL A 287 -21.31 -21.18 -39.24
C VAL A 287 -22.61 -20.82 -39.97
N GLY A 288 -22.80 -19.51 -40.20
CA GLY A 288 -23.59 -18.96 -41.31
C GLY A 288 -25.02 -18.55 -40.99
N GLN A 289 -25.23 -17.30 -40.56
CA GLN A 289 -26.45 -16.56 -40.87
C GLN A 289 -26.22 -15.04 -40.92
N LYS A 290 -26.97 -14.42 -41.83
CA LYS A 290 -26.78 -13.11 -42.48
C LYS A 290 -27.13 -11.91 -41.58
N ARG A 291 -26.49 -10.77 -41.88
CA ARG A 291 -26.76 -9.41 -41.36
C ARG A 291 -28.17 -8.91 -41.73
N VAL A 292 -28.80 -8.13 -40.83
CA VAL A 292 -29.60 -6.92 -41.14
C VAL A 292 -29.47 -5.90 -39.99
N ALA A 293 -29.48 -4.61 -40.32
CA ALA A 293 -29.03 -3.47 -39.53
C ALA A 293 -30.16 -2.51 -39.07
N GLN A 294 -29.77 -1.59 -38.16
CA GLN A 294 -30.16 -0.18 -38.01
C GLN A 294 -31.51 0.24 -37.37
N ASN A 295 -31.41 0.99 -36.26
CA ASN A 295 -31.73 2.43 -36.14
C ASN A 295 -31.23 2.89 -34.75
N GLN A 296 -30.20 3.74 -34.56
CA GLN A 296 -30.03 5.16 -34.89
C GLN A 296 -31.12 6.08 -34.34
N GLU A 297 -30.80 6.77 -33.23
CA GLU A 297 -31.12 8.20 -33.06
C GLU A 297 -29.95 8.89 -32.34
N ASN A 298 -29.48 9.96 -32.99
CA ASN A 298 -28.35 10.82 -32.63
C ASN A 298 -28.80 11.92 -31.67
N THR A 299 -27.88 12.39 -30.81
CA THR A 299 -27.60 13.84 -30.73
C THR A 299 -26.14 14.08 -30.36
N LEU A 300 -25.43 14.73 -31.29
CA LEU A 300 -24.06 15.25 -31.19
C LEU A 300 -24.10 16.71 -30.71
N TYR A 301 -23.18 17.10 -29.82
CA TYR A 301 -22.50 18.42 -29.86
C TYR A 301 -21.08 18.23 -29.28
N LYS A 302 -20.05 18.04 -30.11
CA LYS A 302 -19.15 19.01 -30.79
C LYS A 302 -17.98 19.51 -29.89
N ARG A 303 -16.77 19.06 -30.24
CA ARG A 303 -15.46 19.52 -29.73
C ARG A 303 -15.22 20.99 -30.04
N GLN A 304 -14.59 21.71 -29.11
CA GLN A 304 -13.88 22.97 -29.38
C GLN A 304 -12.54 23.00 -28.59
N LYS A 305 -11.51 23.60 -29.20
CA LYS A 305 -10.08 23.52 -28.84
C LYS A 305 -9.56 24.90 -28.37
N MET A 306 -8.78 24.89 -27.28
CA MET A 306 -7.76 25.84 -26.75
C MET A 306 -8.07 27.36 -26.62
N SER A 307 -7.97 27.90 -25.39
CA SER A 307 -6.79 28.64 -24.88
C SER A 307 -6.85 28.87 -23.35
N GLU A 308 -5.71 29.25 -22.77
CA GLU A 308 -5.33 29.29 -21.35
C GLU A 308 -6.07 30.30 -20.45
N SER A 309 -6.33 29.93 -19.19
CA SER A 309 -5.74 30.50 -17.96
C SER A 309 -6.68 30.51 -16.73
N ARG A 310 -6.08 30.12 -15.59
CA ARG A 310 -6.44 30.34 -14.16
C ARG A 310 -7.74 29.80 -13.54
N SER A 311 -7.51 28.92 -12.57
CA SER A 311 -8.16 28.77 -11.24
C SER A 311 -9.68 28.92 -11.17
N THR A 312 -10.37 27.88 -10.70
CA THR A 312 -11.01 27.84 -9.36
C THR A 312 -11.40 26.40 -9.04
N ILE A 313 -11.11 25.99 -7.80
CA ILE A 313 -11.54 24.76 -7.15
C ILE A 313 -13.07 24.67 -7.23
N GLY A 314 -13.58 23.67 -7.94
CA GLY A 314 -15.01 23.43 -8.14
C GLY A 314 -15.39 22.03 -7.70
N SER A 315 -15.92 21.95 -6.49
CA SER A 315 -16.58 20.79 -5.87
C SER A 315 -17.45 19.99 -6.86
N PHE A 316 -17.12 18.71 -7.03
CA PHE A 316 -18.06 17.70 -7.51
C PHE A 316 -18.31 16.66 -6.40
N MET A 317 -18.76 17.13 -5.23
CA MET A 317 -19.49 16.26 -4.31
C MET A 317 -20.94 16.21 -4.76
N ALA A 318 -21.27 15.21 -5.57
CA ALA A 318 -22.64 14.72 -5.62
C ALA A 318 -22.92 14.08 -4.25
N LYS A 319 -23.65 14.83 -3.40
CA LYS A 319 -24.22 14.33 -2.14
C LYS A 319 -25.04 13.07 -2.41
N PHE A 320 -24.48 11.91 -2.05
CA PHE A 320 -25.28 10.70 -1.86
C PHE A 320 -25.51 10.50 -0.36
N SER A 321 -26.76 10.59 0.06
CA SER A 321 -27.22 10.00 1.31
C SER A 321 -28.75 9.97 1.40
N PRO A 322 -29.36 9.06 2.18
CA PRO A 322 -28.85 7.77 2.66
C PRO A 322 -29.90 6.61 2.60
N ALA A 323 -29.42 5.39 2.88
CA ALA A 323 -30.16 4.24 3.43
C ALA A 323 -30.71 3.15 2.50
N GLY A 324 -31.16 3.42 1.27
CA GLY A 324 -31.76 2.37 0.40
C GLY A 324 -30.75 1.65 -0.50
N ILE A 325 -30.17 2.40 -1.43
CA ILE A 325 -29.39 1.85 -2.57
C ILE A 325 -28.02 1.29 -2.11
N GLY A 326 -27.39 1.92 -1.12
CA GLY A 326 -26.12 1.44 -0.58
C GLY A 326 -26.24 0.12 0.19
N HIS A 327 -27.40 -0.15 0.78
CA HIS A 327 -27.64 -1.37 1.55
C HIS A 327 -27.95 -2.57 0.63
N GLU A 328 -28.70 -2.36 -0.46
CA GLU A 328 -28.92 -3.39 -1.50
C GLU A 328 -27.61 -3.75 -2.22
N LEU A 329 -26.82 -2.75 -2.65
CA LEU A 329 -25.52 -3.02 -3.30
C LEU A 329 -24.52 -3.71 -2.36
N ALA A 330 -24.55 -3.41 -1.05
CA ALA A 330 -23.73 -4.11 -0.08
C ALA A 330 -24.17 -5.56 0.16
N LYS A 331 -25.49 -5.84 0.05
CA LYS A 331 -26.04 -7.20 0.13
C LYS A 331 -25.68 -8.04 -1.08
N ASP A 332 -25.77 -7.49 -2.29
CA ASP A 332 -25.39 -8.19 -3.51
C ASP A 332 -23.91 -8.57 -3.48
N TYR A 333 -23.05 -7.64 -3.04
CA TYR A 333 -21.62 -7.89 -2.90
C TYR A 333 -21.28 -8.92 -1.81
N ALA A 334 -21.99 -8.89 -0.68
CA ALA A 334 -21.86 -9.89 0.38
C ALA A 334 -22.22 -11.29 -0.10
N TYR A 335 -23.28 -11.38 -0.90
CA TYR A 335 -23.76 -12.62 -1.50
C TYR A 335 -22.76 -13.19 -2.52
N ASP A 336 -22.21 -12.36 -3.40
CA ASP A 336 -21.18 -12.77 -4.36
C ASP A 336 -19.90 -13.28 -3.67
N LEU A 337 -19.46 -12.61 -2.60
CA LEU A 337 -18.35 -13.10 -1.78
C LEU A 337 -18.68 -14.44 -1.12
N GLN A 338 -19.88 -14.59 -0.56
CA GLN A 338 -20.32 -15.84 0.06
C GLN A 338 -20.35 -16.99 -0.95
N LEU A 339 -20.81 -16.74 -2.18
CA LEU A 339 -20.78 -17.71 -3.27
C LEU A 339 -19.33 -18.08 -3.65
N SER A 340 -18.45 -17.09 -3.81
CA SER A 340 -17.04 -17.33 -4.12
C SER A 340 -16.30 -18.07 -2.99
N LEU A 341 -16.65 -17.83 -1.74
CA LEU A 341 -16.12 -18.56 -0.58
C LEU A 341 -16.60 -20.01 -0.59
N ASN A 342 -17.91 -20.22 -0.76
CA ASN A 342 -18.49 -21.55 -0.79
C ASN A 342 -17.94 -22.41 -1.93
N SER A 343 -17.72 -21.84 -3.12
CA SER A 343 -17.10 -22.57 -4.23
C SER A 343 -15.66 -22.97 -3.88
N ARG A 344 -14.86 -22.06 -3.31
CA ARG A 344 -13.49 -22.33 -2.86
C ARG A 344 -13.38 -23.35 -1.73
N ILE A 345 -14.29 -23.31 -0.76
CA ILE A 345 -14.36 -24.29 0.33
C ILE A 345 -14.62 -25.70 -0.22
N LYS A 346 -15.47 -25.84 -1.25
CA LYS A 346 -15.69 -27.15 -1.91
C LYS A 346 -14.42 -27.70 -2.56
N PHE A 347 -13.57 -26.83 -3.13
CA PHE A 347 -12.29 -27.24 -3.71
C PHE A 347 -11.27 -27.75 -2.67
N LEU A 348 -11.47 -27.48 -1.38
CA LEU A 348 -10.61 -27.99 -0.30
C LEU A 348 -10.93 -29.44 0.07
N SER A 349 -11.91 -30.09 -0.55
CA SER A 349 -12.28 -31.47 -0.27
C SER A 349 -11.19 -32.48 -0.67
N PRO A 350 -10.99 -33.56 0.11
CA PRO A 350 -10.02 -34.61 -0.22
C PRO A 350 -10.32 -35.34 -1.54
N ASP A 351 -11.58 -35.34 -1.99
CA ASP A 351 -11.99 -36.00 -3.26
C ASP A 351 -11.55 -35.21 -4.51
N ASN A 352 -11.22 -33.93 -4.36
CA ASN A 352 -10.86 -33.03 -5.46
C ASN A 352 -9.36 -33.02 -5.78
N HIS A 353 -8.54 -33.81 -5.07
CA HIS A 353 -7.08 -33.89 -5.30
C HIS A 353 -6.67 -34.28 -6.71
N ASN A 354 -7.56 -34.98 -7.43
CA ASN A 354 -7.29 -35.42 -8.80
C ASN A 354 -7.58 -34.33 -9.84
N ALA A 355 -8.34 -33.28 -9.49
CA ALA A 355 -8.79 -32.24 -10.43
C ALA A 355 -7.99 -30.92 -10.32
N TYR A 356 -7.45 -30.62 -9.14
CA TYR A 356 -6.54 -29.49 -8.89
C TYR A 356 -5.52 -29.94 -7.82
N PRO A 357 -4.20 -29.93 -8.11
CA PRO A 357 -3.20 -30.43 -7.19
C PRO A 357 -2.89 -29.38 -6.12
N LEU A 358 -3.81 -29.15 -5.19
CA LEU A 358 -3.48 -28.49 -3.94
C LEU A 358 -2.90 -29.55 -3.00
N GLU A 359 -1.72 -29.30 -2.45
CA GLU A 359 -1.12 -30.23 -1.48
C GLU A 359 -2.06 -30.41 -0.27
N PRO A 360 -2.28 -31.65 0.19
CA PRO A 360 -3.14 -31.94 1.33
C PRO A 360 -2.83 -31.10 2.58
N ASP A 361 -1.56 -30.85 2.85
CA ASP A 361 -1.12 -30.06 4.00
C ASP A 361 -1.60 -28.60 3.89
N ILE A 362 -1.54 -28.01 2.68
CA ILE A 362 -2.05 -26.65 2.41
C ILE A 362 -3.58 -26.64 2.56
N ALA A 363 -4.28 -27.66 2.07
CA ALA A 363 -5.75 -27.74 2.20
C ALA A 363 -6.21 -27.78 3.66
N ILE A 364 -5.58 -28.61 4.49
CA ILE A 364 -5.87 -28.73 5.92
C ILE A 364 -5.52 -27.42 6.65
N GLN A 365 -4.41 -26.79 6.30
CA GLN A 365 -3.99 -25.52 6.88
C GLN A 365 -4.98 -24.38 6.56
N VAL A 366 -5.44 -24.29 5.30
CA VAL A 366 -6.49 -23.34 4.89
C VAL A 366 -7.78 -23.61 5.66
N LEU A 367 -8.22 -24.86 5.76
CA LEU A 367 -9.44 -25.22 6.50
C LEU A 367 -9.34 -24.88 7.98
N SER A 368 -8.16 -25.07 8.58
CA SER A 368 -7.90 -24.71 9.99
C SER A 368 -8.01 -23.19 10.19
N LEU A 369 -7.42 -22.41 9.29
CA LEU A 369 -7.48 -20.95 9.31
C LEU A 369 -8.91 -20.42 9.11
N LEU A 370 -9.64 -20.98 8.15
CA LEU A 370 -11.05 -20.67 7.94
C LEU A 370 -11.89 -21.05 9.17
N SER A 371 -11.65 -22.20 9.78
CA SER A 371 -12.35 -22.61 11.01
C SER A 371 -12.11 -21.61 12.14
N LEU A 372 -10.86 -21.17 12.32
CA LEU A 372 -10.48 -20.13 13.29
C LEU A 372 -11.06 -18.75 12.96
N SER A 373 -11.33 -18.46 11.69
CA SER A 373 -11.88 -17.17 11.26
C SER A 373 -13.39 -17.10 11.45
N PHE A 374 -14.08 -18.20 11.16
CA PHE A 374 -15.54 -18.27 11.15
C PHE A 374 -16.13 -18.83 12.46
N CYS A 375 -15.31 -19.33 13.40
CA CYS A 375 -15.81 -19.88 14.68
C CYS A 375 -16.56 -18.87 15.55
N VAL A 376 -16.30 -17.56 15.35
CA VAL A 376 -17.02 -16.48 16.04
C VAL A 376 -18.50 -16.42 15.61
N ASN A 377 -18.82 -16.93 14.41
CA ASN A 377 -20.16 -16.94 13.83
C ASN A 377 -20.60 -18.37 13.46
N PRO A 378 -20.77 -19.28 14.45
CA PRO A 378 -20.92 -20.71 14.22
C PRO A 378 -22.27 -21.10 13.57
N LYS A 379 -23.26 -20.19 13.61
CA LYS A 379 -24.59 -20.42 13.02
C LYS A 379 -24.65 -20.13 11.52
N THR A 380 -23.57 -19.63 10.92
CA THR A 380 -23.54 -19.30 9.50
C THR A 380 -23.44 -20.56 8.63
N SER A 381 -24.08 -20.54 7.46
CA SER A 381 -23.97 -21.63 6.47
C SER A 381 -22.52 -21.88 6.04
N LEU A 382 -21.68 -20.85 6.06
CA LEU A 382 -20.24 -20.92 5.80
C LEU A 382 -19.50 -21.75 6.86
N PHE A 383 -19.73 -21.50 8.16
CA PHE A 383 -19.09 -22.29 9.21
C PHE A 383 -19.49 -23.78 9.15
N ILE A 384 -20.77 -24.06 8.85
CA ILE A 384 -21.25 -25.43 8.66
C ILE A 384 -20.54 -26.10 7.47
N SER A 385 -20.39 -25.38 6.36
CA SER A 385 -19.69 -25.86 5.16
C SER A 385 -18.22 -26.17 5.43
N ILE A 386 -17.50 -25.25 6.11
CA ILE A 386 -16.10 -25.44 6.54
C ILE A 386 -15.99 -26.66 7.47
N SER A 387 -16.87 -26.77 8.48
CA SER A 387 -16.87 -27.89 9.42
C SER A 387 -17.05 -29.24 8.72
N LYS A 388 -17.95 -29.32 7.73
CA LYS A 388 -18.14 -30.53 6.92
C LYS A 388 -16.87 -30.91 6.16
N GLN A 389 -16.17 -29.92 5.59
CA GLN A 389 -14.90 -30.17 4.91
C GLN A 389 -13.82 -30.66 5.90
N VAL A 390 -13.66 -30.02 7.06
CA VAL A 390 -12.74 -30.48 8.11
C VAL A 390 -13.01 -31.93 8.50
N LEU A 391 -14.29 -32.31 8.69
CA LEU A 391 -14.66 -33.68 9.02
C LEU A 391 -14.29 -34.67 7.91
N SER A 392 -14.42 -34.29 6.63
CA SER A 392 -14.05 -35.15 5.50
C SER A 392 -12.55 -35.48 5.43
N TRP A 393 -11.71 -34.65 6.05
CA TRP A 393 -10.27 -34.83 6.09
C TRP A 393 -9.77 -35.78 7.20
N ILE A 394 -10.59 -36.04 8.23
CA ILE A 394 -10.20 -36.88 9.38
C ILE A 394 -9.66 -38.25 8.97
N PRO A 395 -10.30 -39.02 8.05
CA PRO A 395 -9.78 -40.33 7.64
C PRO A 395 -8.37 -40.27 7.03
N TRP A 396 -8.08 -39.22 6.25
CA TRP A 396 -6.76 -39.02 5.65
C TRP A 396 -5.72 -38.67 6.71
N ILE A 397 -6.06 -37.76 7.65
CA ILE A 397 -5.17 -37.36 8.75
C ILE A 397 -4.81 -38.57 9.61
N CYS A 398 -5.80 -39.38 10.02
CA CYS A 398 -5.58 -40.60 10.80
C CYS A 398 -4.65 -41.58 10.08
N LYS A 399 -4.78 -41.72 8.75
CA LYS A 399 -3.91 -42.59 7.94
C LYS A 399 -2.46 -42.11 7.88
N GLN A 400 -2.21 -40.81 7.88
CA GLN A 400 -0.84 -40.27 7.89
C GLN A 400 -0.17 -40.45 9.26
N VAL A 401 -0.92 -40.24 10.35
CA VAL A 401 -0.42 -40.46 11.72
C VAL A 401 -0.01 -41.92 11.92
N GLY A 402 -0.82 -42.88 11.45
CA GLY A 402 -0.47 -44.30 11.50
C GLY A 402 0.80 -44.65 10.71
N ARG A 403 0.96 -44.11 9.50
CA ARG A 403 2.15 -44.34 8.65
C ARG A 403 3.44 -43.76 9.22
N ASN A 404 3.37 -42.67 9.98
CA ASN A 404 4.53 -42.07 10.63
C ASN A 404 4.95 -42.84 11.90
N HIS A 405 3.99 -43.44 12.61
CA HIS A 405 4.29 -44.36 13.72
C HIS A 405 5.02 -45.63 13.24
N ASP A 406 4.62 -46.19 12.10
CA ASP A 406 5.27 -47.38 11.52
C ASP A 406 6.66 -47.11 10.90
N LYS A 407 7.03 -45.85 10.67
CA LYS A 407 8.36 -45.43 10.17
C LYS A 407 9.35 -45.04 11.27
N ALA A 408 8.86 -44.78 12.48
CA ALA A 408 9.66 -44.39 13.64
C ALA A 408 9.91 -45.54 14.64
N ALA A 409 9.21 -46.67 14.44
CA ALA A 409 9.50 -47.97 15.03
C ALA A 409 10.40 -48.78 14.07
#